data_AF-T1CLL2-F1
#
_entry.id   AF-T1CLL2-F1
#
_cell.length_a   1.000
_cell.length_b   1.000
_cell.length_c   1.000
_cell.angle_alpha   90.00
_cell.angle_beta   90.00
_cell.angle_gamma   90.00
#
_symmetry.space_group_name_H-M   'P 1'
#
loop_
_entity.id
_entity.type
_entity.pdbx_description
1 polymer ?
#
loop_
_entity_poly.entity_id
_entity_poly.type
_entity_poly.pdbx_seq_one_letter_code
_entity_poly.pdbx_strand_id
1 'polypeptide(L)'
;GEEDRHGGRRGLDLPPLKQTTTDGFMIVGDAARMIDPLTGGGIANGCIAGKICGTVAARAAATGDTSNAALLEYDRGWRARLEEKLYRNWLAKEKLTTLSDETFDKVVDALQGVKLQKLNVHNILKAVHDKYPEVTKEFEAFL
;
A
#
# COMPACT_ATOMS: atom_id res chain seq x y z
N GLY A 1 -4.82 -23.00 17.51
CA GLY A 1 -5.90 -23.34 16.58
C GLY A 1 -5.45 -22.91 15.21
N GLU A 2 -5.63 -23.81 14.24
CA GLU A 2 -5.64 -23.59 12.79
C GLU A 2 -5.96 -22.13 12.37
N GLU A 3 -5.31 -21.51 11.38
CA GLU A 3 -4.89 -22.02 10.07
C GLU A 3 -3.60 -21.35 9.60
N ASP A 4 -2.57 -22.14 9.31
CA ASP A 4 -1.40 -21.72 8.53
C ASP A 4 -1.10 -22.84 7.53
N ARG A 5 -2.00 -23.00 6.55
CA ARG A 5 -1.86 -23.98 5.46
C ARG A 5 -2.37 -23.43 4.14
N HIS A 6 -1.70 -22.40 3.61
CA HIS A 6 -1.42 -22.32 2.18
C HIS A 6 -0.13 -21.54 1.97
N GLY A 7 0.96 -22.30 1.79
CA GLY A 7 2.24 -21.77 1.35
C GLY A 7 2.17 -21.37 -0.12
N GLY A 8 2.30 -20.07 -0.38
CA GLY A 8 2.47 -19.52 -1.72
C GLY A 8 2.75 -18.03 -1.66
N ARG A 9 4.03 -17.63 -1.76
CA ARG A 9 4.51 -16.25 -2.02
C ARG A 9 4.14 -15.16 -0.97
N ARG A 10 4.49 -15.35 0.31
CA ARG A 10 4.31 -14.32 1.37
C ARG A 10 5.47 -13.27 1.43
N GLY A 11 5.93 -12.78 0.27
CA GLY A 11 7.10 -11.89 0.20
C GLY A 11 6.79 -10.39 0.21
N LEU A 12 5.72 -9.95 -0.47
CA LEU A 12 5.45 -8.51 -0.72
C LEU A 12 4.01 -8.05 -0.44
N ASP A 13 3.11 -8.96 -0.05
CA ASP A 13 1.65 -8.73 -0.08
C ASP A 13 1.05 -8.37 1.29
N LEU A 14 1.80 -7.65 2.13
CA LEU A 14 1.37 -7.36 3.50
C LEU A 14 1.08 -5.86 3.68
N PRO A 15 0.10 -5.49 4.51
CA PRO A 15 -0.17 -4.09 4.82
C PRO A 15 1.08 -3.43 5.45
N PRO A 16 1.13 -2.09 5.49
CA PRO A 16 2.22 -1.36 6.12
C PRO A 16 2.50 -1.90 7.54
N LEU A 17 3.77 -1.93 7.93
CA LEU A 17 4.16 -2.38 9.26
C LEU A 17 3.48 -1.52 10.34
N LYS A 18 3.11 -2.14 11.46
CA LYS A 18 2.51 -1.43 12.61
C LYS A 18 3.44 -0.38 13.20
N GLN A 19 4.76 -0.60 13.12
CA GLN A 19 5.77 0.34 13.56
C GLN A 19 7.06 0.11 12.78
N THR A 20 7.79 1.20 12.48
CA THR A 20 9.05 1.21 11.72
C THR A 20 10.25 1.69 12.54
N THR A 21 10.08 1.77 13.86
CA THR A 21 11.07 2.25 14.83
C THR A 21 11.13 1.36 16.05
N THR A 22 12.29 1.32 16.70
CA THR A 22 12.52 0.82 18.06
C THR A 22 13.71 1.58 18.66
N ASP A 23 14.09 1.32 19.91
CA ASP A 23 15.24 1.97 20.54
C ASP A 23 16.50 1.80 19.68
N GLY A 24 17.08 2.92 19.24
CA GLY A 24 18.29 2.96 18.42
C GLY A 24 18.12 2.59 16.93
N PHE A 25 16.92 2.22 16.47
CA PHE A 25 16.72 1.74 15.10
C PHE A 25 15.52 2.36 14.39
N MET A 26 15.70 2.65 13.10
CA MET A 26 14.67 3.01 12.15
C MET A 26 14.87 2.19 10.87
N ILE A 27 13.79 1.62 10.32
CA ILE A 27 13.82 0.89 9.05
C ILE A 27 13.13 1.71 7.96
N VAL A 28 13.65 1.66 6.74
CA VAL A 28 13.18 2.46 5.58
C VAL A 28 13.01 1.58 4.33
N GLY A 29 12.26 2.08 3.34
CA GLY A 29 12.16 1.46 2.02
C GLY A 29 11.58 0.05 2.05
N ASP A 30 12.17 -0.87 1.29
CA ASP A 30 11.70 -2.25 1.18
C ASP A 30 11.73 -2.99 2.51
N ALA A 31 12.75 -2.74 3.35
CA ALA A 31 12.83 -3.29 4.70
C ALA A 31 11.64 -2.86 5.58
N ALA A 32 11.06 -1.68 5.31
CA ALA A 32 9.89 -1.16 6.00
C ALA A 32 8.55 -1.41 5.26
N ARG A 33 8.56 -2.22 4.19
CA ARG A 33 7.38 -2.50 3.33
C ARG A 33 6.78 -1.24 2.70
N MET A 34 7.63 -0.34 2.23
CA MET A 34 7.19 0.90 1.57
C MET A 34 7.05 0.76 0.04
N ILE A 35 7.02 -0.47 -0.48
CA ILE A 35 6.70 -0.75 -1.88
C ILE A 35 5.22 -0.48 -2.10
N ASP A 36 4.87 0.24 -3.17
CA ASP A 36 3.48 0.43 -3.59
C ASP A 36 2.89 -0.92 -4.06
N PRO A 37 1.90 -1.51 -3.35
CA PRO A 37 1.46 -2.88 -3.62
C PRO A 37 0.75 -3.06 -4.96
N LEU A 38 0.28 -1.97 -5.56
CA LEU A 38 -0.42 -2.02 -6.84
C LEU A 38 0.54 -1.86 -8.02
N THR A 39 1.55 -1.01 -7.89
CA THR A 39 2.48 -0.70 -8.99
C THR A 39 3.83 -1.43 -8.88
N GLY A 40 4.17 -1.98 -7.72
CA GLY A 40 5.50 -2.50 -7.40
C GLY A 40 6.58 -1.42 -7.21
N GLY A 41 6.23 -0.14 -7.27
CA GLY A 41 7.18 0.96 -7.15
C GLY A 41 7.61 1.23 -5.71
N GLY A 42 8.90 1.11 -5.41
CA GLY A 42 9.47 1.38 -4.07
C GLY A 42 10.47 2.54 -3.99
N ILE A 43 11.15 2.88 -5.09
CA ILE A 43 12.28 3.83 -5.10
C ILE A 43 11.87 5.20 -4.53
N ALA A 44 10.81 5.82 -5.08
CA ALA A 44 10.37 7.13 -4.64
C ALA A 44 9.92 7.13 -3.16
N ASN A 45 9.21 6.09 -2.74
CA ASN A 45 8.75 5.93 -1.36
C ASN A 45 9.95 5.79 -0.40
N GLY A 46 10.95 4.99 -0.79
CA GLY A 46 12.21 4.84 -0.08
C GLY A 46 12.98 6.16 0.04
N CYS A 47 13.06 6.97 -1.03
CA CYS A 47 13.69 8.29 -0.98
C CYS A 47 12.96 9.26 -0.04
N ILE A 48 11.62 9.28 -0.08
CA ILE A 48 10.79 10.11 0.81
C ILE A 48 11.03 9.73 2.28
N ALA A 49 10.90 8.43 2.59
CA ALA A 49 11.10 7.94 3.94
C ALA A 49 12.56 8.12 4.42
N GLY A 50 13.53 7.86 3.55
CA GLY A 50 14.95 8.04 3.83
C GLY A 50 15.31 9.48 4.19
N LYS A 51 14.73 10.46 3.50
CA LYS A 51 14.92 11.89 3.83
C LYS A 51 14.40 12.24 5.23
N ILE A 52 13.22 11.73 5.59
CA ILE A 52 12.62 11.96 6.92
C ILE A 52 13.46 11.25 7.99
N CYS A 53 13.82 9.99 7.76
CA CYS A 53 14.67 9.18 8.63
C CYS A 53 16.01 9.87 8.92
N GLY A 54 16.70 10.37 7.88
CA GLY A 54 17.97 11.09 8.05
C GLY A 54 17.83 12.38 8.87
N THR A 55 16.71 13.10 8.72
CA THR A 55 16.42 14.31 9.51
C THR A 55 16.24 13.98 10.99
N VAL A 56 15.45 12.94 11.29
CA VAL A 56 15.20 12.47 12.66
C VAL A 56 16.48 11.89 13.28
N ALA A 57 17.27 11.12 12.51
CA ALA A 57 18.54 10.56 12.94
C ALA A 57 19.55 11.65 13.31
N ALA A 58 19.69 12.68 12.47
CA ALA A 58 20.59 13.81 12.75
C ALA A 58 20.23 14.52 14.06
N ARG A 59 18.93 14.71 14.32
CA ARG A 59 18.47 15.29 15.58
C ARG A 59 18.73 14.37 16.78
N ALA A 60 18.37 13.10 16.68
CA ALA A 60 18.59 12.12 17.75
C ALA A 60 20.07 12.00 18.13
N ALA A 61 20.96 12.04 17.13
CA ALA A 61 22.40 12.06 17.35
C ALA A 61 22.87 13.36 18.06
N ALA A 62 22.32 14.51 17.68
CA ALA A 62 22.67 15.80 18.28
C ALA A 62 22.19 15.94 19.73
N THR A 63 21.03 15.36 20.08
CA THR A 63 20.47 15.41 21.44
C THR A 63 20.91 14.24 22.32
N GLY A 64 21.52 13.20 21.74
CA GLY A 64 21.88 11.96 22.43
C GLY A 64 20.67 11.09 22.81
N ASP A 65 19.48 11.39 22.30
CA ASP A 65 18.26 10.64 22.57
C ASP A 65 17.87 9.79 21.36
N THR A 66 18.24 8.51 21.42
CA THR A 66 17.90 7.50 20.41
C THR A 66 16.78 6.58 20.88
N SER A 67 16.00 6.98 21.89
CA SER A 67 14.84 6.20 22.34
C SER A 67 13.80 6.06 21.23
N ASN A 68 13.00 4.99 21.27
CA ASN A 68 11.89 4.81 20.35
C ASN A 68 10.94 6.02 20.36
N ALA A 69 10.75 6.65 21.52
CA ALA A 69 9.93 7.86 21.64
C ALA A 69 10.47 9.03 20.80
N ALA A 70 11.79 9.26 20.81
CA ALA A 70 12.43 10.28 19.98
C ALA A 70 12.39 9.94 18.48
N LEU A 71 12.43 8.65 18.15
CA LEU A 71 12.42 8.15 16.77
C LEU A 71 11.02 8.04 16.16
N LEU A 72 9.95 8.00 16.98
CA LEU A 72 8.55 7.93 16.51
C LEU A 72 8.15 9.08 15.59
N GLU A 73 8.87 10.20 15.60
CA GLU A 73 8.67 11.27 14.63
C GLU A 73 8.88 10.79 13.19
N TYR A 74 9.86 9.92 12.95
CA TYR A 74 10.07 9.33 11.63
C TYR A 74 8.87 8.47 11.24
N ASP A 75 8.41 7.58 12.14
CA ASP A 75 7.26 6.70 11.87
C ASP A 75 6.01 7.52 11.52
N ARG A 76 5.70 8.54 12.31
CA ARG A 76 4.59 9.47 12.04
C ARG A 76 4.78 10.25 10.74
N GLY A 77 6.00 10.71 10.47
CA GLY A 77 6.32 11.54 9.33
C GLY A 77 6.14 10.82 8.00
N TRP A 78 6.62 9.58 7.86
CA TRP A 78 6.40 8.83 6.63
C TRP A 78 4.94 8.38 6.51
N ARG A 79 4.26 8.01 7.61
CA ARG A 79 2.85 7.61 7.60
C ARG A 79 1.96 8.73 7.06
N ALA A 80 2.16 9.94 7.57
CA ALA A 80 1.44 11.14 7.10
C ALA A 80 1.63 11.41 5.60
N ARG A 81 2.71 10.91 4.99
CA ARG A 81 3.02 11.09 3.56
C ARG A 81 2.54 9.94 2.69
N LEU A 82 2.60 8.70 3.16
CA LEU A 82 2.53 7.50 2.31
C LEU A 82 1.48 6.48 2.75
N GLU A 83 1.15 6.39 4.04
CA GLU A 83 0.36 5.26 4.59
C GLU A 83 -1.00 5.12 3.93
N GLU A 84 -1.74 6.23 3.81
CA GLU A 84 -3.08 6.21 3.22
C GLU A 84 -3.04 5.71 1.76
N LYS A 85 -2.04 6.14 0.99
CA LYS A 85 -1.87 5.68 -0.41
C LYS A 85 -1.52 4.20 -0.44
N LEU A 86 -0.53 3.76 0.34
CA LEU A 86 -0.09 2.36 0.36
C LEU A 86 -1.23 1.43 0.81
N TYR A 87 -2.01 1.84 1.82
CA TYR A 87 -3.15 1.08 2.31
C TYR A 87 -4.27 0.97 1.28
N ARG A 88 -4.64 2.07 0.60
CA ARG A 88 -5.63 2.03 -0.48
C ARG A 88 -5.19 1.13 -1.63
N ASN A 89 -3.92 1.20 -2.02
CA ASN A 89 -3.38 0.39 -3.10
C ASN A 89 -3.29 -1.09 -2.72
N TRP A 90 -2.94 -1.39 -1.46
CA TRP A 90 -3.02 -2.75 -0.91
C TRP A 90 -4.45 -3.28 -0.98
N LEU A 91 -5.44 -2.51 -0.53
CA LEU A 91 -6.85 -2.92 -0.58
C LEU A 91 -7.30 -3.18 -2.02
N ALA A 92 -6.96 -2.28 -2.95
CA ALA A 92 -7.26 -2.45 -4.37
C ALA A 92 -6.65 -3.74 -4.94
N LYS A 93 -5.37 -4.00 -4.63
CA LYS A 93 -4.68 -5.23 -5.03
C LYS A 93 -5.41 -6.46 -4.49
N GLU A 94 -5.68 -6.51 -3.17
CA GLU A 94 -6.34 -7.65 -2.54
C GLU A 94 -7.70 -7.94 -3.15
N LYS A 95 -8.48 -6.89 -3.47
CA LYS A 95 -9.78 -7.07 -4.15
C LYS A 95 -9.61 -7.56 -5.59
N LEU A 96 -8.70 -6.97 -6.37
CA LEU A 96 -8.42 -7.41 -7.75
C LEU A 96 -7.96 -8.87 -7.80
N THR A 97 -7.18 -9.34 -6.82
CA THR A 97 -6.72 -10.73 -6.75
C THR A 97 -7.82 -11.74 -6.43
N THR A 98 -9.00 -11.29 -5.99
CA THR A 98 -10.16 -12.18 -5.73
C THR A 98 -11.07 -12.36 -6.94
N LEU A 99 -10.83 -11.62 -8.03
CA LEU A 99 -11.64 -11.71 -9.24
C LEU A 99 -11.26 -12.95 -10.05
N SER A 100 -12.26 -13.55 -10.70
CA SER A 100 -12.01 -14.55 -11.73
C SER A 100 -11.36 -13.91 -12.95
N ASP A 101 -10.65 -14.70 -13.76
CA ASP A 101 -10.04 -14.23 -15.01
C ASP A 101 -11.08 -13.61 -15.95
N GLU A 102 -12.28 -14.21 -16.05
CA GLU A 102 -13.37 -13.66 -16.88
C GLU A 102 -13.83 -12.28 -16.40
N THR A 103 -13.97 -12.09 -15.08
CA THR A 103 -14.34 -10.80 -14.51
C THR A 103 -13.19 -9.79 -14.68
N PHE A 104 -11.95 -10.22 -14.52
CA PHE A 104 -10.78 -9.37 -14.73
C PHE A 104 -10.67 -8.88 -16.19
N ASP A 105 -10.92 -9.75 -17.17
CA ASP A 105 -10.93 -9.39 -18.59
C ASP A 105 -11.99 -8.33 -18.90
N LYS A 106 -13.20 -8.47 -18.33
CA LYS A 106 -14.26 -7.45 -18.44
C LYS A 106 -13.85 -6.13 -17.80
N VAL A 107 -13.14 -6.17 -16.68
CA VAL A 107 -12.58 -4.96 -16.05
C VAL A 107 -11.58 -4.28 -16.98
N VAL A 108 -10.63 -5.03 -17.53
CA VAL A 108 -9.65 -4.49 -18.47
C VAL A 108 -10.34 -3.89 -19.70
N ASP A 109 -11.32 -4.60 -20.27
CA ASP A 109 -12.07 -4.15 -21.44
C ASP A 109 -12.93 -2.90 -21.15
N ALA A 110 -13.51 -2.78 -19.96
CA ALA A 110 -14.24 -1.58 -19.54
C ALA A 110 -13.34 -0.36 -19.37
N LEU A 111 -12.07 -0.56 -19.04
CA LEU A 111 -11.08 0.51 -18.88
C LEU A 111 -10.48 0.96 -20.23
N GLN A 112 -10.63 0.17 -21.30
CA GLN A 112 -10.16 0.55 -22.63
C GLN A 112 -10.88 1.81 -23.12
N GLY A 113 -10.11 2.86 -23.43
CA GLY A 113 -10.63 4.13 -23.93
C GLY A 113 -11.11 5.11 -22.85
N VAL A 114 -11.14 4.71 -21.57
CA VAL A 114 -11.47 5.63 -20.48
C VAL A 114 -10.24 6.45 -20.11
N LYS A 115 -10.30 7.77 -20.33
CA LYS A 115 -9.28 8.71 -19.82
C LYS A 115 -9.43 8.89 -18.31
N LEU A 116 -9.07 7.87 -17.53
CA LEU A 116 -9.08 7.97 -16.08
C LEU A 116 -7.91 8.83 -15.60
N GLN A 117 -8.18 10.12 -15.40
CA GLN A 117 -7.22 11.05 -14.81
C GLN A 117 -6.83 10.65 -13.36
N LYS A 118 -7.65 9.84 -12.70
CA LYS A 118 -7.37 9.17 -11.41
C LYS A 118 -7.87 7.73 -11.43
N LEU A 119 -6.94 6.78 -11.41
CA LEU A 119 -7.23 5.37 -11.14
C LEU A 119 -7.48 5.19 -9.64
N ASN A 120 -8.74 5.04 -9.25
CA ASN A 120 -9.13 4.60 -7.92
C ASN A 120 -10.21 3.52 -8.05
N VAL A 121 -10.42 2.74 -6.98
CA VAL A 121 -11.36 1.61 -6.98
C VAL A 121 -12.76 2.05 -7.42
N HIS A 122 -13.24 3.19 -6.93
CA HIS A 122 -14.56 3.72 -7.29
C HIS A 122 -14.70 3.98 -8.80
N ASN A 123 -13.71 4.61 -9.42
CA ASN A 123 -13.72 4.90 -10.86
C ASN A 123 -13.61 3.64 -11.71
N ILE A 124 -12.86 2.64 -11.24
CA ILE A 124 -12.78 1.33 -11.89
C ILE A 124 -14.16 0.64 -11.82
N LEU A 125 -14.74 0.53 -10.62
CA LEU A 125 -16.06 -0.07 -10.42
C LEU A 125 -17.15 0.63 -11.25
N LYS A 126 -17.10 1.96 -11.34
CA LYS A 126 -18.02 2.74 -12.16
C LYS A 126 -17.88 2.43 -13.66
N ALA A 127 -16.66 2.42 -14.18
CA ALA A 127 -16.43 2.09 -15.59
C ALA A 127 -16.91 0.66 -15.94
N VAL A 128 -16.70 -0.28 -15.01
CA VAL A 128 -17.16 -1.66 -15.14
C VAL A 128 -18.68 -1.73 -15.11
N HIS A 129 -19.34 -1.03 -14.17
CA HIS A 129 -20.80 -0.96 -14.11
C HIS A 129 -21.42 -0.43 -15.40
N ASP A 130 -20.86 0.65 -15.94
CA ASP A 130 -21.39 1.34 -17.11
C ASP A 130 -21.35 0.44 -18.37
N LYS A 131 -20.39 -0.49 -18.46
CA LYS A 131 -20.22 -1.41 -19.61
C LYS A 131 -20.76 -2.83 -19.36
N TYR A 132 -20.67 -3.31 -18.13
CA TYR A 132 -20.99 -4.66 -17.67
C TYR A 132 -21.78 -4.62 -16.34
N PRO A 133 -23.05 -4.17 -16.34
CA PRO A 133 -23.84 -4.01 -15.11
C PRO A 133 -24.11 -5.33 -14.37
N GLU A 134 -24.00 -6.47 -15.04
CA GLU A 134 -24.09 -7.80 -14.43
C GLU A 134 -22.89 -8.11 -13.52
N VAL A 135 -21.72 -7.57 -13.85
CA VAL A 135 -20.49 -7.78 -13.10
C VAL A 135 -20.56 -7.06 -11.75
N THR A 136 -21.27 -5.92 -11.64
CA THR A 136 -21.39 -5.19 -10.37
C THR A 136 -22.10 -5.93 -9.24
N LYS A 137 -22.89 -6.96 -9.52
CA LYS A 137 -23.51 -7.78 -8.48
C LYS A 137 -22.48 -8.58 -7.67
N GLU A 138 -21.38 -8.98 -8.30
CA GLU A 138 -20.24 -9.59 -7.62
C GLU A 138 -19.49 -8.54 -6.77
N PHE A 139 -19.53 -7.27 -7.19
CA PHE A 139 -18.88 -6.16 -6.51
C PHE A 139 -19.72 -5.51 -5.39
N GLU A 140 -21.01 -5.81 -5.25
CA GLU A 140 -21.87 -5.28 -4.17
C GLU A 140 -21.38 -5.67 -2.78
N ALA A 141 -20.73 -6.84 -2.64
CA ALA A 141 -20.09 -7.25 -1.38
C ALA A 141 -18.86 -6.40 -1.00
N PHE A 142 -18.43 -5.50 -1.89
CA PHE A 142 -17.23 -4.69 -1.79
C PHE A 142 -17.50 -3.17 -1.68
N LEU A 143 -18.77 -2.74 -1.84
CA LEU A 143 -19.26 -1.38 -1.59
C LEU A 143 -19.71 -1.22 -0.13
#